data_AF-Q46A43-F1
#
_entry.id   AF-Q46A43-F1
#
_cell.length_a   1.000
_cell.length_b   1.000
_cell.length_c   1.000
_cell.angle_alpha   90.00
_cell.angle_beta   90.00
_cell.angle_gamma   90.00
#
_symmetry.space_group_name_H-M   'P 1'
#
loop_
_entity.id
_entity.type
_entity.pdbx_description
1 polymer ?
#
loop_
_entity_poly.entity_id
_entity_poly.type
_entity_poly.pdbx_seq_one_letter_code
_entity_poly.pdbx_strand_id
1 'polypeptide(L)'
;MATNNFPKPLKIEIIDEKHLKLMGCVYYGNPFHSKEEWNVENEIGLLWKRFYNLYEKYDEKLEKNTVSEVTYEAHIQPDDYDETGKFYVYIGLEVRETGEMPLEMFCKIFPSTKYAVFTFKGREMFRGGEFIWKKWLPSSEYEEAYPYLILAYHKNRYFGLDNENSEVEYYIPLKLKND
;
A
#
# COMPACT_ATOMS: atom_id res chain seq x y z
N MET A 1 -32.65 -2.74 -8.21
CA MET A 1 -31.35 -2.66 -8.92
C MET A 1 -30.37 -2.01 -7.95
N ALA A 2 -29.43 -2.76 -7.39
CA ALA A 2 -28.40 -2.16 -6.55
C ALA A 2 -27.59 -1.24 -7.45
N THR A 3 -27.61 0.06 -7.18
CA THR A 3 -26.70 1.00 -7.84
C THR A 3 -25.30 0.60 -7.41
N ASN A 4 -24.50 0.06 -8.34
CA ASN A 4 -23.07 -0.20 -8.15
C ASN A 4 -22.35 1.13 -7.92
N ASN A 5 -22.46 1.67 -6.72
CA ASN A 5 -21.87 2.95 -6.34
C ASN A 5 -20.49 2.66 -5.74
N PHE A 6 -19.49 2.54 -6.62
CA PHE A 6 -18.09 2.47 -6.19
C PHE A 6 -17.68 3.81 -5.54
N PRO A 7 -16.79 3.81 -4.53
CA PRO A 7 -16.21 5.04 -4.04
C PRO A 7 -15.52 5.76 -5.20
N LYS A 8 -15.75 7.07 -5.33
CA LYS A 8 -15.07 7.87 -6.36
C LYS A 8 -13.80 8.46 -5.74
N PRO A 9 -12.66 8.37 -6.42
CA PRO A 9 -11.46 9.05 -5.95
C PRO A 9 -11.66 10.56 -6.01
N LEU A 10 -11.06 11.28 -5.06
CA LEU A 10 -10.95 12.74 -5.11
C LEU A 10 -10.07 13.18 -6.28
N LYS A 11 -9.06 12.37 -6.60
CA LYS A 11 -8.03 12.66 -7.58
C LYS A 11 -7.46 11.38 -8.18
N ILE A 12 -7.13 11.43 -9.46
CA ILE A 12 -6.39 10.40 -10.19
C ILE A 12 -5.21 11.09 -10.86
N GLU A 13 -4.00 10.62 -10.62
CA GLU A 13 -2.77 11.15 -11.22
C GLU A 13 -1.95 10.02 -11.82
N ILE A 14 -1.39 10.26 -13.01
CA ILE A 14 -0.34 9.39 -13.54
C ILE A 14 0.98 10.05 -13.20
N ILE A 15 1.82 9.33 -12.46
CA ILE A 15 3.18 9.76 -12.15
C ILE A 15 4.18 8.97 -12.99
N ASP A 16 5.25 9.65 -13.38
CA ASP A 16 6.36 9.03 -14.08
C ASP A 16 7.07 7.99 -13.22
N GLU A 17 8.05 7.32 -13.83
CA GLU A 17 8.78 6.23 -13.20
C GLU A 17 9.30 6.60 -11.81
N LYS A 18 8.80 5.88 -10.80
CA LYS A 18 9.25 6.02 -9.41
C LYS A 18 9.98 4.76 -8.98
N HIS A 19 11.16 4.95 -8.38
CA HIS A 19 11.90 3.90 -7.73
C HIS A 19 11.58 3.88 -6.23
N LEU A 20 10.62 3.04 -5.82
CA LEU A 20 10.25 2.91 -4.41
C LEU A 20 11.19 1.92 -3.69
N LYS A 21 11.90 2.44 -2.70
CA LYS A 21 12.71 1.67 -1.76
C LYS A 21 12.11 1.80 -0.37
N LEU A 22 11.50 0.73 0.12
CA LEU A 22 10.85 0.72 1.41
C LEU A 22 11.69 -0.06 2.43
N MET A 23 11.61 0.36 3.69
CA MET A 23 12.18 -0.34 4.84
C MET A 23 11.10 -0.53 5.89
N GLY A 24 10.95 -1.75 6.41
CA GLY A 24 9.90 -2.05 7.38
C GLY A 24 9.69 -3.55 7.61
N CYS A 25 8.47 -3.95 7.93
CA CYS A 25 8.12 -5.31 8.32
C CYS A 25 7.35 -6.03 7.21
N VAL A 26 7.47 -7.36 7.16
CA VAL A 26 6.79 -8.20 6.17
C VAL A 26 6.03 -9.35 6.84
N TYR A 27 4.88 -9.68 6.27
CA TYR A 27 4.09 -10.87 6.54
C TYR A 27 3.83 -11.62 5.23
N TYR A 28 3.83 -12.95 5.26
CA TYR A 28 3.41 -13.80 4.14
C TYR A 28 2.37 -14.80 4.65
N GLY A 29 1.22 -14.88 3.98
CA GLY A 29 0.16 -15.80 4.35
C GLY A 29 -1.22 -15.30 3.94
N ASN A 30 -2.25 -15.81 4.63
CA ASN A 30 -3.59 -15.26 4.56
C ASN A 30 -3.76 -14.29 5.75
N PRO A 31 -3.70 -12.97 5.55
CA PRO A 31 -3.75 -12.02 6.66
C PRO A 31 -5.14 -11.84 7.28
N PHE A 32 -6.11 -12.67 6.88
CA PHE A 32 -7.47 -12.71 7.42
C PHE A 32 -7.80 -14.08 8.03
N HIS A 33 -6.81 -14.92 8.29
CA HIS A 33 -7.06 -16.25 8.84
C HIS A 33 -7.54 -16.20 10.30
N SER A 34 -7.10 -15.21 11.08
CA SER A 34 -7.50 -15.06 12.49
C SER A 34 -8.70 -14.14 12.68
N LYS A 35 -8.79 -13.09 11.86
CA LYS A 35 -9.77 -11.99 11.96
C LYS A 35 -10.08 -11.47 10.56
N GLU A 36 -11.27 -10.91 10.38
CA GLU A 36 -11.73 -10.40 9.10
C GLU A 36 -10.94 -9.17 8.60
N GLU A 37 -11.22 -8.76 7.37
CA GLU A 37 -10.75 -7.48 6.82
C GLU A 37 -11.14 -6.31 7.73
N TRP A 38 -10.34 -5.23 7.69
CA TRP A 38 -10.60 -3.99 8.45
C TRP A 38 -10.57 -4.15 9.98
N ASN A 39 -10.02 -5.27 10.49
CA ASN A 39 -9.82 -5.50 11.90
C ASN A 39 -8.37 -5.23 12.31
N VAL A 40 -8.13 -4.37 13.30
CA VAL A 40 -6.77 -4.04 13.78
C VAL A 40 -6.05 -5.20 14.47
N GLU A 41 -6.76 -6.28 14.80
CA GLU A 41 -6.20 -7.51 15.38
C GLU A 41 -5.89 -8.58 14.32
N ASN A 42 -6.19 -8.33 13.04
CA ASN A 42 -5.73 -9.21 11.96
C ASN A 42 -4.22 -9.05 11.74
N GLU A 43 -3.65 -9.89 10.88
CA GLU A 43 -2.21 -9.94 10.67
C GLU A 43 -1.65 -8.64 10.07
N ILE A 44 -2.45 -7.86 9.33
CA ILE A 44 -2.08 -6.53 8.82
C ILE A 44 -1.98 -5.53 9.97
N GLY A 45 -3.00 -5.47 10.84
CA GLY A 45 -3.00 -4.57 12.00
C GLY A 45 -1.89 -4.91 13.01
N LEU A 46 -1.61 -6.19 13.23
CA LEU A 46 -0.48 -6.63 14.04
C LEU A 46 0.87 -6.28 13.42
N LEU A 47 0.99 -6.32 12.09
CA LEU A 47 2.19 -5.91 11.37
C LEU A 47 2.41 -4.39 11.48
N TRP A 48 1.36 -3.57 11.38
CA TRP A 48 1.41 -2.13 11.66
C TRP A 48 1.89 -1.84 13.08
N LYS A 49 1.32 -2.53 14.08
CA LYS A 49 1.72 -2.38 15.48
C LYS A 49 3.19 -2.73 15.68
N ARG A 50 3.68 -3.82 15.05
CA ARG A 50 5.09 -4.19 15.11
C ARG A 50 5.98 -3.13 14.49
N PHE A 51 5.61 -2.64 13.30
CA PHE A 51 6.35 -1.59 12.60
C PHE A 51 6.48 -0.33 13.46
N TYR A 52 5.38 0.18 14.03
CA TYR A 52 5.42 1.38 14.87
C TYR A 52 6.20 1.17 16.18
N ASN A 53 6.11 0.01 16.83
CA ASN A 53 6.92 -0.28 18.01
C ASN A 53 8.43 -0.25 17.70
N LEU A 54 8.84 -0.77 16.53
CA LEU A 54 10.23 -0.70 16.08
C LEU A 54 10.60 0.72 15.66
N TYR A 55 9.68 1.44 15.00
CA TYR A 55 9.88 2.83 14.62
C TYR A 55 10.19 3.70 15.85
N GLU A 56 9.33 3.66 16.88
CA GLU A 56 9.52 4.41 18.14
C GLU A 56 10.82 4.02 18.86
N LYS A 57 11.18 2.73 18.83
CA LYS A 57 12.40 2.23 19.49
C LYS A 57 13.69 2.70 18.79
N TYR A 58 13.66 2.94 17.49
CA TYR A 58 14.84 3.24 16.67
C TYR A 58 14.76 4.59 15.93
N ASP A 59 13.83 5.46 16.32
CA ASP A 59 13.38 6.67 15.60
C ASP A 59 14.53 7.53 15.07
N GLU A 60 15.48 7.94 15.93
CA GLU A 60 16.62 8.77 15.54
C GLU A 60 17.49 8.18 14.39
N LYS A 61 17.57 6.85 14.29
CA LYS A 61 18.30 6.17 13.22
C LYS A 61 17.49 6.10 11.93
N LEU A 62 16.17 5.92 12.05
CA LEU A 62 15.28 5.75 10.91
C LEU A 62 14.99 7.11 10.25
N GLU A 63 14.76 8.17 11.03
CA GLU A 63 14.47 9.54 10.56
C GLU A 63 15.57 10.09 9.64
N LYS A 64 16.84 9.78 9.91
CA LYS A 64 17.96 10.25 9.06
C LYS A 64 17.89 9.73 7.63
N ASN A 65 17.25 8.58 7.43
CA ASN A 65 17.24 7.87 6.16
C ASN A 65 15.88 7.92 5.47
N THR A 66 14.83 8.45 6.13
CA THR A 66 13.49 8.56 5.55
C THR A 66 13.43 9.65 4.49
N VAL A 67 12.63 9.42 3.45
CA VAL A 67 12.37 10.41 2.39
C VAL A 67 11.26 11.38 2.81
N SER A 68 10.29 10.90 3.56
CA SER A 68 9.11 11.65 3.99
C SER A 68 8.46 11.01 5.23
N GLU A 69 7.43 11.67 5.78
CA GLU A 69 6.57 11.13 6.82
C GLU A 69 5.43 10.25 6.26
N VAL A 70 5.58 9.73 5.04
CA VAL A 70 4.61 8.82 4.43
C VAL A 70 4.96 7.39 4.81
N THR A 71 3.96 6.67 5.32
CA THR A 71 4.06 5.23 5.55
C THR A 71 3.27 4.49 4.48
N TYR A 72 3.70 3.28 4.17
CA TYR A 72 3.22 2.51 3.04
C TYR A 72 2.81 1.11 3.48
N GLU A 73 1.71 0.60 2.93
CA GLU A 73 1.28 -0.79 3.01
C GLU A 73 1.20 -1.37 1.60
N ALA A 74 2.08 -2.31 1.27
CA ALA A 74 2.08 -2.98 -0.02
C ALA A 74 1.46 -4.37 0.09
N HIS A 75 0.60 -4.71 -0.86
CA HIS A 75 0.06 -6.05 -1.06
C HIS A 75 0.70 -6.60 -2.33
N ILE A 76 1.48 -7.68 -2.21
CA ILE A 76 2.27 -8.23 -3.31
C ILE A 76 1.86 -9.68 -3.51
N GLN A 77 1.34 -9.99 -4.70
CA GLN A 77 0.96 -11.34 -5.09
C GLN A 77 2.19 -12.07 -5.66
N PRO A 78 2.60 -13.20 -5.08
CA PRO A 78 3.64 -14.07 -5.64
C PRO A 78 3.14 -14.88 -6.84
N ASP A 79 4.06 -15.55 -7.53
CA ASP A 79 3.76 -16.42 -8.68
C ASP A 79 2.77 -17.56 -8.33
N ASP A 80 2.76 -18.03 -7.07
CA ASP A 80 1.86 -19.07 -6.57
C ASP A 80 0.56 -18.53 -5.94
N TYR A 81 0.24 -17.25 -6.15
CA TYR A 81 -0.94 -16.61 -5.55
C TYR A 81 -2.25 -17.28 -5.98
N ASP A 82 -2.42 -17.57 -7.27
CA ASP A 82 -3.66 -18.17 -7.80
C ASP A 82 -3.92 -19.58 -7.23
N GLU A 83 -2.86 -20.28 -6.84
CA GLU A 83 -2.95 -21.62 -6.24
C GLU A 83 -3.18 -21.55 -4.72
N THR A 84 -2.53 -20.61 -4.04
CA THR A 84 -2.47 -20.60 -2.57
C THR A 84 -3.40 -19.59 -1.91
N GLY A 85 -3.77 -18.53 -2.63
CA GLY A 85 -4.43 -17.34 -2.10
C GLY A 85 -3.59 -16.54 -1.09
N LYS A 86 -2.30 -16.89 -0.91
CA LYS A 86 -1.40 -16.26 0.06
C LYS A 86 -0.58 -15.18 -0.61
N PHE A 87 -0.40 -14.07 0.08
CA PHE A 87 0.31 -12.92 -0.46
C PHE A 87 1.20 -12.28 0.61
N TYR A 88 2.10 -11.41 0.16
CA TYR A 88 2.90 -10.62 1.08
C TYR A 88 2.17 -9.33 1.43
N VAL A 89 2.14 -9.02 2.72
CA VAL A 89 1.83 -7.69 3.23
C VAL A 89 3.13 -7.08 3.72
N TYR A 90 3.46 -5.89 3.24
CA TYR A 90 4.67 -5.17 3.62
C TYR A 90 4.29 -3.80 4.16
N ILE A 91 4.75 -3.45 5.35
CA ILE A 91 4.51 -2.14 5.97
C ILE A 91 5.84 -1.46 6.22
N GLY A 92 5.98 -0.22 5.76
CA GLY A 92 7.23 0.50 5.95
C GLY A 92 7.19 1.95 5.54
N LEU A 93 8.37 2.56 5.49
CA LEU A 93 8.59 3.93 5.06
C LEU A 93 9.59 3.95 3.90
N GLU A 94 9.54 5.00 3.09
CA GLU A 94 10.47 5.19 1.98
C GLU A 94 11.84 5.67 2.49
N VAL A 95 12.92 5.00 2.07
CA VAL A 95 14.30 5.31 2.47
C VAL A 95 15.17 5.68 1.29
N ARG A 96 16.16 6.55 1.53
CA ARG A 96 17.18 6.92 0.53
C ARG A 96 18.17 5.77 0.30
N GLU A 97 18.66 5.18 1.39
CA GLU A 97 19.70 4.15 1.38
C GLU A 97 19.42 3.01 2.35
N THR A 98 20.00 1.84 2.03
CA THR A 98 19.95 0.65 2.89
C THR A 98 21.17 0.67 3.81
N GLY A 99 21.09 1.45 4.88
CA GLY A 99 22.11 1.51 5.93
C GLY A 99 21.90 0.44 7.01
N GLU A 100 22.42 0.69 8.20
CA GLU A 100 22.08 -0.10 9.39
C GLU A 100 20.57 -0.01 9.67
N MET A 101 19.91 -1.16 9.82
CA MET A 101 18.48 -1.25 10.14
C MET A 101 18.25 -2.24 11.30
N PRO A 102 17.12 -2.12 12.03
CA PRO A 102 16.72 -3.11 13.02
C PRO A 102 16.67 -4.52 12.42
N LEU A 103 17.11 -5.53 13.17
CA LEU A 103 17.17 -6.93 12.72
C LEU A 103 15.81 -7.47 12.22
N GLU A 104 14.72 -6.97 12.78
CA GLU A 104 13.35 -7.36 12.45
C GLU A 104 12.77 -6.60 11.24
N MET A 105 13.53 -5.65 10.67
CA MET A 105 13.16 -4.92 9.47
C MET A 105 13.87 -5.49 8.24
N PHE A 106 13.19 -5.35 7.11
CA PHE A 106 13.63 -5.76 5.79
C PHE A 106 13.64 -4.55 4.87
N CYS A 107 14.35 -4.63 3.76
CA CYS A 107 14.26 -3.66 2.68
C CYS A 107 13.66 -4.30 1.44
N LYS A 108 12.68 -3.61 0.84
CA LYS A 108 12.07 -3.98 -0.44
C LYS A 108 12.34 -2.87 -1.44
N ILE A 109 13.00 -3.24 -2.53
CA ILE A 109 13.14 -2.40 -3.72
C ILE A 109 12.08 -2.86 -4.71
N PHE A 110 11.19 -1.95 -5.09
CA PHE A 110 10.18 -2.20 -6.12
C PHE A 110 10.76 -1.91 -7.52
N PRO A 111 10.26 -2.61 -8.56
CA PRO A 111 10.63 -2.30 -9.93
C PRO A 111 10.34 -0.84 -10.28
N SER A 112 11.18 -0.23 -11.13
CA SER A 112 10.86 1.07 -11.72
C SER A 112 9.64 0.92 -12.62
N THR A 113 8.62 1.75 -12.39
CA THR A 113 7.39 1.73 -13.17
C THR A 113 6.65 3.06 -13.03
N LYS A 114 5.84 3.40 -14.03
CA LYS A 114 4.81 4.43 -13.88
C LYS A 114 3.76 3.95 -12.91
N TYR A 115 3.09 4.89 -12.25
CA TYR A 115 1.99 4.59 -11.33
C TYR A 115 0.76 5.43 -11.67
N ALA A 116 -0.43 4.84 -11.54
CA ALA A 116 -1.62 5.62 -11.24
C ALA A 116 -1.79 5.74 -9.74
N VAL A 117 -1.96 6.97 -9.28
CA VAL A 117 -2.19 7.33 -7.88
C VAL A 117 -3.64 7.79 -7.73
N PHE A 118 -4.42 7.06 -6.94
CA PHE A 118 -5.82 7.37 -6.64
C PHE A 118 -5.96 7.81 -5.18
N THR A 119 -6.43 9.03 -4.94
CA THR A 119 -6.72 9.49 -3.58
C THR A 119 -8.17 9.22 -3.23
N PHE A 120 -8.43 8.37 -2.23
CA PHE A 120 -9.77 8.16 -1.69
C PHE A 120 -9.88 8.76 -0.29
N LYS A 121 -11.09 9.18 0.09
CA LYS A 121 -11.37 9.86 1.35
C LYS A 121 -12.57 9.24 2.07
N GLY A 122 -12.51 9.25 3.39
CA GLY A 122 -13.58 8.89 4.29
C GLY A 122 -13.73 7.38 4.47
N ARG A 123 -14.85 6.95 5.06
CA ARG A 123 -15.03 5.57 5.54
C ARG A 123 -14.92 4.49 4.46
N GLU A 124 -15.21 4.85 3.21
CA GLU A 124 -15.15 3.93 2.06
C GLU A 124 -13.79 3.97 1.34
N MET A 125 -12.79 4.69 1.87
CA MET A 125 -11.49 4.86 1.22
C MET A 125 -10.79 3.54 0.91
N PHE A 126 -11.05 2.53 1.73
CA PHE A 126 -10.49 1.19 1.63
C PHE A 126 -11.17 0.29 0.59
N ARG A 127 -12.33 0.69 0.08
CA ARG A 127 -13.01 0.05 -1.06
C ARG A 127 -12.57 0.63 -2.40
N GLY A 128 -11.52 1.46 -2.42
CA GLY A 128 -11.00 2.12 -3.62
C GLY A 128 -10.67 1.14 -4.75
N GLY A 129 -10.22 -0.06 -4.39
CA GLY A 129 -9.97 -1.14 -5.35
C GLY A 129 -11.18 -1.50 -6.22
N GLU A 130 -12.39 -1.45 -5.68
CA GLU A 130 -13.60 -1.72 -6.47
C GLU A 130 -13.73 -0.76 -7.65
N PHE A 131 -13.45 0.52 -7.45
CA PHE A 131 -13.45 1.51 -8.53
C PHE A 131 -12.29 1.27 -9.51
N ILE A 132 -11.10 1.01 -9.00
CA ILE A 132 -9.88 0.84 -9.81
C ILE A 132 -10.04 -0.34 -10.77
N TRP A 133 -10.24 -1.55 -10.25
CA TRP A 133 -10.24 -2.77 -11.06
C TRP A 133 -11.55 -3.00 -11.82
N LYS A 134 -12.70 -2.58 -11.30
CA LYS A 134 -14.00 -2.83 -11.98
C LYS A 134 -14.43 -1.70 -12.91
N LYS A 135 -13.82 -0.52 -12.84
CA LYS A 135 -14.24 0.64 -13.63
C LYS A 135 -13.08 1.34 -14.34
N TRP A 136 -12.08 1.83 -13.62
CA TRP A 136 -11.05 2.67 -14.24
C TRP A 136 -10.12 1.86 -15.15
N LEU A 137 -9.49 0.81 -14.63
CA LEU A 137 -8.47 0.02 -15.34
C LEU A 137 -8.99 -0.67 -16.61
N PRO A 138 -10.21 -1.26 -16.63
CA PRO A 138 -10.77 -1.80 -17.87
C PRO A 138 -10.98 -0.74 -18.96
N SER A 139 -11.29 0.50 -18.56
CA SER A 139 -11.59 1.61 -19.47
C SER A 139 -10.40 2.48 -19.86
N SER A 140 -9.27 2.34 -19.17
CA SER A 140 -8.06 3.12 -19.45
C SER A 140 -7.20 2.46 -20.53
N GLU A 141 -6.20 3.19 -21.02
CA GLU A 141 -5.18 2.66 -21.94
C GLU A 141 -4.10 1.81 -21.24
N TYR A 142 -4.19 1.67 -19.92
CA TYR A 142 -3.18 1.03 -19.08
C TYR A 142 -3.61 -0.34 -18.58
N GLU A 143 -2.63 -1.17 -18.26
CA GLU A 143 -2.77 -2.41 -17.49
C GLU A 143 -1.74 -2.44 -16.35
N GLU A 144 -1.90 -3.38 -15.42
CA GLU A 144 -0.96 -3.56 -14.31
C GLU A 144 0.41 -4.00 -14.83
N ALA A 145 1.46 -3.28 -14.46
CA ALA A 145 2.83 -3.66 -14.80
C ALA A 145 3.34 -4.82 -13.93
N TYR A 146 2.87 -4.89 -12.70
CA TYR A 146 3.28 -5.87 -11.70
C TYR A 146 2.10 -6.21 -10.78
N PRO A 147 2.05 -7.42 -10.21
CA PRO A 147 0.93 -7.87 -9.39
C PRO A 147 1.07 -7.40 -7.93
N TYR A 148 1.11 -6.07 -7.73
CA TYR A 148 1.08 -5.46 -6.42
C TYR A 148 0.33 -4.12 -6.43
N LEU A 149 -0.17 -3.71 -5.27
CA LEU A 149 -0.64 -2.36 -5.01
C LEU A 149 0.08 -1.81 -3.77
N ILE A 150 0.19 -0.49 -3.67
CA ILE A 150 0.71 0.16 -2.46
C ILE A 150 -0.30 1.20 -1.98
N LEU A 151 -0.69 1.12 -0.71
CA LEU A 151 -1.43 2.15 0.01
C LEU A 151 -0.44 3.09 0.67
N ALA A 152 -0.61 4.40 0.50
CA ALA A 152 0.21 5.41 1.14
C ALA A 152 -0.62 6.24 2.12
N TYR A 153 -0.09 6.37 3.34
CA TYR A 153 -0.71 7.05 4.47
C TYR A 153 0.13 8.26 4.82
N HIS A 154 -0.39 9.43 4.49
CA HIS A 154 0.25 10.70 4.79
C HIS A 154 -0.13 11.11 6.22
N LYS A 155 0.86 11.36 7.08
CA LYS A 155 0.65 11.72 8.51
C LYS A 155 -0.34 12.88 8.72
N ASN A 156 -0.37 13.84 7.79
CA ASN A 156 -1.25 15.01 7.86
C ASN A 156 -2.64 14.82 7.22
N ARG A 157 -2.92 13.65 6.63
CA ARG A 157 -4.21 13.35 5.96
C ARG A 157 -4.84 12.04 6.40
N TYR A 158 -4.12 11.15 7.08
CA TYR A 158 -4.66 9.91 7.62
C TYR A 158 -4.82 10.00 9.13
N PHE A 159 -6.07 9.89 9.59
CA PHE A 159 -6.47 10.07 10.99
C PHE A 159 -7.13 8.81 11.58
N GLY A 160 -6.95 7.65 10.93
CA GLY A 160 -7.52 6.36 11.33
C GLY A 160 -8.61 5.85 10.40
N LEU A 161 -8.96 4.57 10.56
CA LEU A 161 -9.85 3.80 9.68
C LEU A 161 -11.27 4.41 9.59
N ASP A 162 -11.82 4.85 10.72
CA ASP A 162 -13.21 5.31 10.80
C ASP A 162 -13.40 6.82 10.63
N ASN A 163 -12.32 7.57 10.34
CA ASN A 163 -12.38 9.02 10.26
C ASN A 163 -12.79 9.48 8.84
N GLU A 164 -13.87 10.26 8.77
CA GLU A 164 -14.41 10.78 7.49
C GLU A 164 -13.45 11.74 6.77
N ASN A 165 -12.48 12.29 7.47
CA ASN A 165 -11.45 13.14 6.91
C ASN A 165 -10.17 12.41 6.53
N SER A 166 -10.05 11.12 6.87
CA SER A 166 -8.90 10.32 6.46
C SER A 166 -8.84 10.16 4.95
N GLU A 167 -7.63 10.25 4.41
CA GLU A 167 -7.33 9.97 3.00
C GLU A 167 -6.26 8.88 2.89
N VAL A 168 -6.40 8.04 1.86
CA VAL A 168 -5.42 7.02 1.47
C VAL A 168 -5.17 7.13 -0.02
N GLU A 169 -3.91 7.04 -0.42
CA GLU A 169 -3.52 6.96 -1.82
C GLU A 169 -3.24 5.52 -2.23
N TYR A 170 -3.78 5.10 -3.37
CA TYR A 170 -3.51 3.81 -3.99
C TYR A 170 -2.56 4.02 -5.15
N TYR A 171 -1.38 3.42 -5.06
CA TYR A 171 -0.39 3.38 -6.11
C TYR A 171 -0.52 2.05 -6.84
N ILE A 172 -0.97 2.12 -8.09
CA ILE A 172 -1.13 0.96 -8.98
C ILE A 172 0.00 1.03 -10.03
N PRO A 173 0.91 0.04 -10.10
CA PRO A 173 1.98 0.02 -11.09
C PRO A 173 1.40 -0.20 -12.49
N LEU A 174 1.75 0.64 -13.46
CA LEU A 174 1.15 0.65 -14.79
C LEU A 174 2.15 0.46 -15.92
N LYS A 175 1.68 -0.20 -16.98
CA LYS A 175 2.24 -0.19 -18.34
C LYS A 175 1.13 0.07 -19.37
N LEU A 176 1.47 0.43 -20.60
CA LEU A 176 0.48 0.53 -21.67
C LEU A 176 0.03 -0.87 -22.10
N LYS A 177 -1.26 -1.04 -22.44
CA LYS A 177 -1.82 -2.32 -22.90
C LYS A 177 -1.19 -2.89 -24.17
N ASN A 178 -0.42 -2.09 -24.91
CA ASN A 178 0.14 -2.43 -26.22
C ASN A 178 1.67 -2.27 -26.28
N ASP A 179 2.36 -2.27 -25.13
CA ASP A 179 3.83 -2.35 -25.07
C ASP A 179 4.34 -3.79 -25.14
#